data_AF-Q9HH95-F1
#
_entry.id   AF-Q9HH95-F1
#
_cell.length_a   1.000
_cell.length_b   1.000
_cell.length_c   1.000
_cell.angle_alpha   90.00
_cell.angle_beta   90.00
_cell.angle_gamma   90.00
#
_symmetry.space_group_name_H-M   'P 1'
#
loop_
_entity.id
_entity.type
_entity.pdbx_description
1 polymer ?
#
loop_
_entity_poly.entity_id
_entity_poly.type
_entity_poly.pdbx_seq_one_letter_code
_entity_poly.pdbx_strand_id
1 'polypeptide(L)' 'MRANIKIKYRDIEEICYYDDVEKGVICDDYEGEIEVNPEDVTFYRFDLEEIVDDYLDDIIDILLKNHRDALLKKLGLTSS' A
#
# COMPACT_ATOMS: atom_id res chain seq x y z
N MET A 1 0.47 -9.04 16.32
CA MET A 1 1.44 -9.20 15.22
C MET A 1 1.72 -7.80 14.72
N ARG A 2 2.99 -7.45 14.52
CA ARG A 2 3.39 -6.15 13.99
C ARG A 2 3.80 -6.31 12.53
N ALA A 3 3.44 -5.34 11.69
CA ALA A 3 3.75 -5.35 10.27
C ALA A 3 4.66 -4.17 9.94
N ASN A 4 5.69 -4.43 9.13
CA ASN A 4 6.49 -3.37 8.53
C ASN A 4 5.72 -2.84 7.32
N ILE A 5 5.42 -1.55 7.35
CA ILE A 5 4.75 -0.88 6.23
C ILE A 5 5.75 0.08 5.59
N LYS A 6 5.88 -0.02 4.27
CA LYS A 6 6.60 0.96 3.47
C LYS A 6 5.67 2.14 3.25
N ILE A 7 5.94 3.27 3.90
CA ILE A 7 5.20 4.50 3.68
C ILE A 7 5.84 5.22 2.51
N LYS A 8 5.07 5.43 1.43
CA LYS A 8 5.47 6.32 0.34
C LYS A 8 5.16 7.76 0.75
N TYR A 9 6.07 8.67 0.44
CA TYR A 9 6.23 10.07 0.88
C TYR A 9 4.96 10.96 1.02
N ARG A 10 3.82 10.59 0.42
CA ARG A 10 2.61 11.44 0.40
C ARG A 10 2.08 11.81 1.79
N ASP A 11 2.41 11.03 2.82
CA ASP A 11 1.90 11.20 4.19
C ASP A 11 2.90 11.78 5.20
N ILE A 12 4.16 12.05 4.82
CA ILE A 12 5.20 12.59 5.72
C ILE A 12 5.77 13.89 5.12
N GLU A 13 5.03 14.99 5.23
CA GLU A 13 5.40 16.31 4.70
C GLU A 13 6.46 17.09 5.53
N GLU A 14 7.35 16.47 6.32
CA GLU A 14 8.08 17.22 7.36
C GLU A 14 9.61 17.12 7.44
N ILE A 15 10.32 16.82 6.34
CA ILE A 15 11.79 17.01 6.29
C ILE A 15 12.24 17.55 4.92
N CYS A 16 11.92 18.81 4.65
CA CYS A 16 12.52 19.56 3.55
C CYS A 16 13.29 20.75 4.11
N TYR A 17 14.52 20.96 3.65
CA TYR A 17 15.28 22.17 3.93
C TYR A 17 15.60 22.90 2.63
N TYR A 18 15.74 24.22 2.73
CA TYR A 18 16.20 25.02 1.61
C TYR A 18 17.73 24.92 1.56
N ASP A 19 18.26 24.43 0.45
CA ASP A 19 19.69 24.40 0.18
C ASP A 19 20.10 25.68 -0.56
N ASP A 20 20.90 26.50 0.10
CA ASP A 20 21.37 27.79 -0.44
C ASP A 20 22.39 27.64 -1.58
N VAL A 21 23.02 26.45 -1.72
CA VAL A 21 24.06 26.17 -2.72
C VAL A 21 23.44 25.77 -4.06
N GLU A 22 22.52 24.81 -4.04
CA GLU A 22 21.76 24.38 -5.22
C GLU A 22 20.55 25.29 -5.50
N LYS A 23 20.22 26.21 -4.58
CA LYS A 23 19.07 27.11 -4.63
C LYS A 23 17.75 26.37 -4.82
N GLY A 24 17.61 25.25 -4.13
CA GLY A 24 16.47 24.34 -4.24
C GLY A 24 15.96 23.91 -2.87
N VAL A 25 14.71 23.49 -2.81
CA VAL A 25 14.19 22.75 -1.65
C VAL A 25 14.66 21.31 -1.81
N ILE A 26 15.53 20.85 -0.92
CA ILE A 26 15.97 19.46 -0.84
C ILE A 26 15.13 18.80 0.25
N CYS A 27 14.44 17.73 -0.13
CA CYS A 27 13.71 16.89 0.80
C CYS A 27 14.50 15.60 1.01
N ASP A 28 14.57 15.11 2.25
CA ASP A 28 15.15 13.80 2.50
C ASP A 28 14.21 12.72 1.96
N ASP A 29 14.75 11.84 1.11
CA ASP A 29 14.06 10.63 0.65
C ASP A 29 13.92 9.65 1.82
N TYR A 30 12.92 9.85 2.68
CA TYR A 30 12.66 8.94 3.79
C TYR A 30 11.95 7.67 3.30
N GLU A 31 12.73 6.65 2.91
CA GLU A 31 12.25 5.27 2.83
C GLU A 31 12.34 4.62 4.22
N GLY A 32 11.34 4.87 5.07
CA GLY A 32 11.27 4.28 6.40
C GLY A 32 10.39 3.04 6.45
N GLU A 33 10.89 1.97 7.06
CA GLU A 33 10.04 0.90 7.59
C GLU A 33 9.61 1.32 9.00
N ILE A 34 8.31 1.52 9.19
CA ILE A 34 7.76 1.66 10.54
C ILE A 34 7.02 0.40 10.92
N GLU A 35 7.19 0.01 12.18
CA GLU A 35 6.53 -1.14 12.75
C GLU A 35 5.19 -0.69 13.36
N VAL A 36 4.08 -1.08 12.73
CA VAL A 36 2.72 -0.73 13.19
C VAL A 36 1.88 -1.97 13.40
N ASN A 37 0.83 -1.87 14.21
CA ASN A 37 -0.18 -2.93 14.23
C ASN A 37 -1.00 -2.81 12.95
N PRO A 38 -1.25 -3.92 12.22
CA PRO A 38 -2.09 -3.90 11.01
C PRO A 38 -3.48 -3.33 11.23
N GLU A 39 -4.02 -3.43 12.46
CA GLU A 39 -5.35 -2.93 12.83
C GLU A 39 -5.40 -1.40 12.93
N ASP A 40 -4.26 -0.74 13.14
CA ASP A 40 -4.16 0.72 13.27
C ASP A 40 -4.01 1.42 11.91
N VAL A 41 -3.96 0.65 10.82
CA VAL A 41 -3.67 1.13 9.47
C VAL A 41 -4.95 1.26 8.67
N THR A 42 -5.21 2.47 8.18
CA THR A 42 -6.34 2.73 7.29
C THR A 42 -5.82 2.88 5.87
N PHE A 43 -6.32 2.05 4.95
CA PHE A 43 -6.00 2.17 3.52
C PHE A 43 -7.08 2.98 2.81
N TYR A 44 -6.66 4.00 2.06
CA TYR A 44 -7.50 4.64 1.07
C TYR A 44 -7.62 3.76 -0.18
N ARG A 45 -8.60 4.08 -1.02
CA ARG A 45 -8.82 3.35 -2.27
C ARG A 45 -7.59 3.36 -3.18
N PHE A 46 -6.87 4.48 -3.24
CA PHE A 46 -5.64 4.62 -4.03
C PHE A 46 -4.54 3.67 -3.53
N ASP A 47 -4.35 3.57 -2.21
CA ASP A 47 -3.35 2.66 -1.62
C ASP A 47 -3.69 1.20 -1.94
N LEU A 48 -4.98 0.84 -1.91
CA LEU A 48 -5.42 -0.51 -2.29
C LEU A 48 -5.17 -0.80 -3.77
N GLU A 49 -5.32 0.19 -4.65
CA GLU A 49 -5.04 0.03 -6.08
C GLU A 49 -3.55 -0.20 -6.31
N GLU A 50 -2.69 0.57 -5.64
CA GLU A 50 -1.24 0.40 -5.71
C GLU A 50 -0.79 -0.96 -5.16
N ILE A 51 -1.35 -1.42 -4.03
CA ILE A 51 -1.09 -2.76 -3.49
C ILE A 51 -1.53 -3.85 -4.46
N VAL A 52 -2.70 -3.68 -5.10
CA VAL A 52 -3.18 -4.64 -6.09
C VAL A 52 -2.27 -4.68 -7.31
N ASP A 53 -1.76 -3.54 -7.78
CA ASP A 53 -0.86 -3.49 -8.93
C ASP A 53 0.51 -4.13 -8.61
N ASP A 54 1.08 -3.84 -7.44
CA ASP A 54 2.39 -4.38 -7.03
C ASP A 54 2.35 -5.89 -6.72
N TYR A 55 1.20 -6.42 -6.25
CA TYR A 55 1.06 -7.79 -5.76
C TYR A 55 -0.06 -8.59 -6.44
N LEU A 56 -0.42 -8.23 -7.68
CA LEU A 56 -1.60 -8.75 -8.37
C LEU A 56 -1.67 -10.28 -8.37
N ASP A 57 -0.58 -10.94 -8.79
CA ASP A 57 -0.54 -12.38 -8.97
C ASP A 57 -0.73 -13.12 -7.63
N ASP A 58 -0.03 -12.68 -6.59
CA ASP A 58 -0.15 -13.26 -5.24
C ASP A 58 -1.57 -13.07 -4.68
N ILE A 59 -2.17 -11.90 -4.90
CA ILE A 59 -3.53 -11.61 -4.48
C ILE A 59 -4.52 -12.50 -5.22
N ILE A 60 -4.35 -12.72 -6.52
CA ILE A 60 -5.20 -13.63 -7.30
C ILE A 60 -5.10 -15.05 -6.75
N ASP A 61 -3.88 -15.54 -6.48
CA ASP A 61 -3.68 -16.88 -5.91
C ASP A 61 -4.33 -17.04 -4.54
N ILE A 62 -4.19 -16.03 -3.66
CA ILE A 62 -4.86 -15.99 -2.35
C ILE A 62 -6.39 -16.01 -2.52
N LEU A 63 -6.93 -15.21 -3.44
CA LEU A 63 -8.36 -15.14 -3.70
C LEU A 63 -8.91 -16.47 -4.23
N LEU A 64 -8.22 -17.10 -5.18
CA LEU A 64 -8.62 -18.39 -5.75
C LEU A 64 -8.54 -19.53 -4.72
N LYS A 65 -7.59 -19.48 -3.80
CA LYS A 65 -7.40 -20.51 -2.78
C LYS A 65 -8.37 -20.37 -1.61
N ASN A 66 -8.52 -19.16 -1.08
CA ASN A 66 -9.20 -18.93 0.21
C ASN A 66 -10.56 -18.24 0.08
N HIS A 67 -10.81 -17.53 -1.03
CA HIS A 67 -11.98 -16.68 -1.21
C HIS A 67 -12.74 -16.93 -2.51
N ARG A 68 -12.55 -18.12 -3.11
CA ARG A 68 -13.05 -18.48 -4.44
C ARG A 68 -14.53 -18.19 -4.62
N ASP A 69 -15.36 -18.65 -3.69
CA ASP A 69 -16.81 -18.54 -3.82
C ASP A 69 -17.28 -17.08 -3.73
N ALA A 70 -16.64 -16.28 -2.88
CA ALA A 70 -16.90 -14.84 -2.79
C ALA A 70 -16.49 -14.12 -4.09
N LEU A 71 -15.33 -14.48 -4.64
CA LEU A 71 -14.85 -13.97 -5.93
C LEU A 71 -15.81 -14.32 -7.06
N LEU A 72 -16.20 -15.59 -7.21
CA LEU A 72 -17.12 -16.04 -8.26
C LEU A 72 -18.50 -15.38 -8.15
N LYS A 73 -19.03 -15.23 -6.94
CA LYS A 73 -20.28 -14.50 -6.69
C LYS A 73 -20.17 -13.06 -7.15
N LYS A 74 -19.06 -12.38 -6.85
CA LYS A 74 -18.83 -10.99 -7.26
C LYS A 74 -18.71 -10.85 -8.78
N LEU A 75 -18.12 -11.85 -9.45
CA LEU A 75 -17.99 -11.91 -10.91
C LEU A 75 -19.28 -12.35 -11.63
N GLY A 76 -20.34 -12.73 -10.90
CA GLY A 76 -21.58 -13.24 -11.50
C GLY A 76 -21.43 -14.63 -12.13
N LEU A 77 -20.41 -15.39 -11.73
CA LEU A 77 -20.05 -16.70 -12.28
C LEU A 77 -20.55 -17.87 -11.41
N THR A 78 -21.53 -17.65 -10.53
CA THR A 78 -22.14 -18.74 -9.76
C THR A 78 -22.92 -19.66 -10.68
N SER A 79 -22.44 -20.89 -10.86
CA SER A 79 -23.22 -22.02 -11.35
C SER A 79 -24.42 -22.26 -10.44
N SER A 80 -25.60 -22.53 -11.04
CA SER A 80 -26.65 -23.31 -10.37
C SER A 80 -26.14 -24.68 -9.92
#